data_AF-A0A0D0AHF9-F1
#
_entry.id   AF-A0A0D0AHF9-F1
#
_cell.length_a   1.000
_cell.length_b   1.000
_cell.length_c   1.000
_cell.angle_alpha   90.00
_cell.angle_beta   90.00
_cell.angle_gamma   90.00
#
_symmetry.space_group_name_H-M   'P 1'
#
loop_
_entity.id
_entity.type
_entity.pdbx_description
1 polymer ?
#
loop_
_entity_poly.entity_id
_entity_poly.type
_entity_poly.pdbx_seq_one_letter_code
_entity_poly.pdbx_strand_id
1 'polypeptide(L)'
;LDNAGNNHTAMQELSTLLGQRGIDFDPVEHRIPCFPHVINICVKHILDEYAIGDYSAVADTWTIEDLVIQKVDYVQAVQAKPLERARQIVRLIRASNQRRDRFRECIVRGNDEGWFR
;
A
#
# COMPACT_ATOMS: atom_id res chain seq x y z
N LEU A 1 -10.27 -1.62 -4.31
CA LEU A 1 -9.78 -1.11 -5.60
C LEU A 1 -8.47 -0.41 -5.33
N ASP A 2 -7.36 -0.95 -5.84
CA ASP A 2 -6.05 -0.29 -5.78
C ASP A 2 -5.96 0.68 -6.96
N ASN A 3 -6.19 1.97 -6.68
CA ASN A 3 -6.16 3.02 -7.69
C ASN A 3 -4.74 3.36 -8.19
N ALA A 4 -3.70 2.79 -7.57
CA ALA A 4 -2.34 2.93 -8.08
C ALA A 4 -2.05 1.85 -9.14
N GLY A 5 -2.47 0.60 -8.87
CA GLY A 5 -2.36 -0.50 -9.82
C GLY A 5 -3.18 -0.27 -11.09
N ASN A 6 -4.41 0.25 -10.97
CA ASN A 6 -5.25 0.52 -12.14
C ASN A 6 -4.70 1.64 -13.04
N ASN A 7 -3.98 2.60 -12.48
CA ASN A 7 -3.37 3.69 -13.24
C ASN A 7 -2.19 3.16 -14.05
N HIS A 8 -1.33 2.31 -13.48
CA HIS A 8 -0.25 1.69 -14.23
C HIS A 8 -0.76 0.93 -15.47
N THR A 9 -1.78 0.09 -15.29
CA THR A 9 -2.42 -0.63 -16.41
C THR A 9 -3.06 0.33 -17.41
N ALA A 10 -3.72 1.39 -16.95
CA ALA A 10 -4.30 2.41 -17.82
C ALA A 10 -3.24 3.14 -18.66
N MET A 11 -2.08 3.46 -18.09
CA MET A 11 -0.98 4.12 -18.81
C MET A 11 -0.34 3.19 -19.85
N GLN A 12 -0.21 1.89 -19.56
CA GLN A 12 0.25 0.88 -20.51
C GLN A 12 -0.70 0.75 -21.70
N GLU A 13 -2.00 0.70 -21.44
CA GLU A 13 -3.01 0.64 -22.48
C GLU A 13 -3.02 1.92 -23.32
N LEU A 14 -2.90 3.08 -22.67
CA LEU A 14 -2.81 4.37 -23.35
C LEU A 14 -1.59 4.45 -24.27
N SER A 15 -0.43 3.98 -23.81
CA SER A 15 0.80 3.87 -24.63
C SER A 15 0.55 3.04 -25.89
N THR A 16 -0.13 1.89 -25.74
CA THR A 16 -0.47 1.00 -26.87
C THR A 16 -1.39 1.70 -27.88
N LEU A 17 -2.46 2.35 -27.41
CA LEU A 17 -3.42 3.06 -28.26
C LEU A 17 -2.80 4.27 -28.98
N LEU A 18 -1.84 4.94 -28.35
CA LEU A 18 -1.09 6.05 -28.95
C LEU A 18 -0.05 5.55 -29.96
N GLY A 19 0.64 4.45 -29.67
CA GLY A 19 1.57 3.81 -30.60
C GLY A 19 0.90 3.35 -31.89
N GLN A 20 -0.35 2.85 -31.83
CA GLN A 20 -1.16 2.53 -33.02
C GLN A 20 -1.44 3.75 -33.92
N ARG A 21 -1.29 4.97 -33.39
CA ARG A 21 -1.45 6.24 -34.10
C ARG A 21 -0.12 6.88 -34.46
N GLY A 22 1.00 6.17 -34.26
CA GLY A 22 2.35 6.69 -34.51
C GLY A 22 2.82 7.73 -33.49
N ILE A 23 2.19 7.78 -32.31
CA ILE A 23 2.56 8.69 -31.22
C ILE A 23 3.43 7.91 -30.22
N ASP A 24 4.67 8.36 -30.03
CA ASP A 24 5.54 7.82 -28.99
C ASP A 24 5.07 8.28 -27.60
N PHE A 25 4.87 7.32 -26.70
CA PHE A 25 4.38 7.57 -25.36
C PHE A 25 4.93 6.51 -24.39
N ASP A 26 5.90 6.91 -23.58
CA ASP A 26 6.40 6.08 -22.49
C ASP A 26 5.41 6.09 -21.30
N PRO A 27 4.84 4.94 -20.90
CA PRO A 27 3.83 4.84 -19.84
C PRO A 27 4.41 5.03 -18.42
N VAL A 28 5.73 5.07 -18.26
CA VAL A 28 6.44 5.31 -17.01
C VAL A 28 6.83 6.78 -16.90
N GLU A 29 7.54 7.29 -17.91
CA GLU A 29 8.05 8.68 -17.91
C GLU A 29 6.90 9.70 -17.98
N HIS A 30 5.84 9.41 -18.74
CA HIS A 30 4.69 10.32 -18.88
C HIS A 30 3.60 10.11 -17.83
N ARG A 31 3.84 9.25 -16.83
CA ARG A 31 2.90 9.06 -15.72
C ARG A 31 3.14 10.14 -14.67
N ILE A 32 2.21 11.08 -14.56
CA ILE A 32 2.20 12.06 -13.47
C ILE A 32 1.61 11.40 -12.21
N PRO A 33 2.41 11.11 -11.16
CA PRO A 33 1.87 10.58 -9.92
C PRO A 33 1.06 11.66 -9.19
N CYS A 34 -0.05 11.28 -8.56
CA CYS A 34 -0.74 12.20 -7.67
C CYS A 34 0.12 12.48 -6.42
N PHE A 35 -0.08 13.64 -5.78
CA PHE A 35 0.71 14.01 -4.60
C PHE A 35 0.74 12.93 -3.49
N PRO A 36 -0.40 12.31 -3.11
CA PRO A 36 -0.37 11.20 -2.15
C PRO A 36 0.47 10.00 -2.60
N HIS A 37 0.55 9.74 -3.92
CA HIS A 37 1.36 8.65 -4.47
C HIS A 37 2.86 8.93 -4.31
N VAL A 38 3.28 10.18 -4.56
CA VAL A 38 4.67 10.62 -4.35
C VAL A 38 5.06 10.46 -2.87
N ILE A 39 4.22 10.96 -1.95
CA ILE A 39 4.47 10.81 -0.50
C ILE A 39 4.60 9.34 -0.12
N ASN A 40 3.72 8.47 -0.63
CA ASN A 40 3.79 7.04 -0.35
C ASN A 40 5.08 6.39 -0.89
N ILE A 41 5.60 6.82 -2.04
CA ILE A 41 6.90 6.36 -2.57
C ILE A 41 8.02 6.81 -1.63
N CYS A 42 8.09 8.10 -1.29
CA CYS A 42 9.12 8.63 -0.40
C CYS A 42 9.13 7.92 0.96
N VAL A 43 7.96 7.74 1.57
CA VAL A 43 7.84 7.04 2.86
C VAL A 43 8.29 5.58 2.76
N LYS A 44 8.01 4.88 1.66
CA LYS A 44 8.52 3.51 1.47
C LYS A 44 10.04 3.48 1.45
N HIS A 45 10.67 4.34 0.65
CA HIS A 45 12.13 4.43 0.60
C HIS A 45 12.73 4.73 1.98
N ILE A 46 12.15 5.68 2.71
CA ILE A 46 12.58 5.99 4.08
C ILE A 46 12.49 4.75 4.97
N LEU A 47 11.37 4.02 4.94
CA LEU A 47 11.18 2.83 5.77
C LEU A 47 12.12 1.67 5.38
N ASP A 48 12.38 1.51 4.08
CA ASP A 48 13.29 0.47 3.58
C ASP A 48 14.74 0.73 4.01
N GLU A 49 15.22 1.97 3.85
CA GLU A 49 16.57 2.37 4.30
C GLU A 49 16.67 2.36 5.82
N TYR A 50 15.62 2.79 6.53
CA TYR A 50 15.58 2.75 7.98
C TYR A 50 15.73 1.32 8.51
N ALA A 51 15.15 0.33 7.84
CA ALA A 51 15.29 -1.08 8.24
C ALA A 51 16.73 -1.61 8.19
N ILE A 52 17.61 -1.04 7.36
CA ILE A 52 19.00 -1.49 7.18
C ILE A 52 20.05 -0.48 7.66
N GLY A 53 19.61 0.63 8.25
CA GLY A 53 20.49 1.72 8.67
C GLY A 53 21.52 1.30 9.74
N ASP A 54 22.61 2.05 9.81
CA ASP A 54 23.57 1.92 10.90
C ASP A 54 23.06 2.67 12.15
N TYR A 55 22.93 1.92 13.24
CA TYR A 55 22.48 2.42 14.53
C TYR A 55 23.63 2.62 15.53
N SER A 56 24.89 2.49 15.11
CA SER A 56 26.07 2.59 15.99
C SER A 56 26.07 3.86 16.86
N ALA A 57 25.70 5.01 16.28
CA ALA A 57 25.64 6.30 16.97
C ALA A 57 24.44 6.50 17.92
N VAL A 58 23.46 5.59 17.92
CA VAL A 58 22.29 5.67 18.81
C VAL A 58 22.65 5.09 20.18
N ALA A 59 22.20 5.76 21.25
CA ALA A 59 22.38 5.30 22.63
C ALA A 59 21.79 3.89 22.84
N ASP A 60 22.40 3.11 23.73
CA ASP A 60 22.00 1.71 23.96
C ASP A 60 20.64 1.58 24.64
N THR A 61 20.18 2.62 25.35
CA THR A 61 18.86 2.64 25.99
C THR A 61 18.24 4.04 25.96
N TRP A 62 16.91 4.09 25.96
CA TRP A 62 16.14 5.32 26.19
C TRP A 62 14.83 4.99 26.90
N THR A 63 14.18 6.00 27.48
CA THR A 63 12.93 5.82 28.23
C THR A 63 11.79 6.56 27.53
N ILE A 64 10.64 5.90 27.38
CA ILE A 64 9.38 6.49 26.91
C ILE A 64 8.31 6.16 27.95
N GLU A 65 7.74 7.17 28.62
CA GLU A 65 6.66 6.98 29.60
C GLU A 65 6.95 5.82 30.59
N ASP A 66 8.11 5.88 31.23
CA ASP A 66 8.66 4.89 32.18
C ASP A 66 9.05 3.52 31.59
N LEU A 67 8.86 3.29 30.29
CA LEU A 67 9.33 2.10 29.60
C LEU A 67 10.79 2.29 29.15
N VAL A 68 11.70 1.51 29.73
CA VAL A 68 13.08 1.42 29.26
C VAL A 68 13.13 0.54 28.01
N ILE A 69 13.54 1.14 26.89
CA ILE A 69 13.72 0.46 25.61
C ILE A 69 15.20 0.19 25.41
N GLN A 70 15.54 -1.07 25.13
CA GLN A 70 16.88 -1.45 24.72
C GLN A 70 17.02 -1.24 23.21
N LYS A 71 18.15 -0.67 22.79
CA LYS A 71 18.50 -0.48 21.38
C LYS A 71 18.41 -1.76 20.57
N VAL A 72 18.88 -2.88 21.14
CA VAL A 72 18.85 -4.19 20.45
C VAL A 72 17.42 -4.61 20.10
N ASP A 73 16.50 -4.46 21.04
CA ASP A 73 15.09 -4.83 20.85
C ASP A 73 14.41 -3.91 19.84
N TYR A 74 14.71 -2.61 19.90
CA TYR A 74 14.19 -1.64 18.95
C TYR A 74 14.69 -1.89 17.53
N VAL A 75 16.00 -2.08 17.34
CA VAL A 75 16.60 -2.33 16.02
C VAL A 75 16.03 -3.63 15.44
N GLN A 76 15.92 -4.68 16.25
CA GLN A 76 15.29 -5.93 15.82
C GLN A 76 13.82 -5.72 15.40
N ALA A 77 13.06 -4.93 16.16
CA ALA A 77 11.67 -4.61 15.82
C ALA A 77 11.56 -3.82 14.51
N VAL A 78 12.44 -2.84 14.27
CA VAL A 78 12.49 -2.07 13.02
C VAL A 78 12.83 -2.99 11.83
N GLN A 79 13.86 -3.83 11.97
CA GLN A 79 14.30 -4.79 10.96
C GLN A 79 13.22 -5.84 10.63
N ALA A 80 12.34 -6.17 11.57
CA ALA A 80 11.22 -7.07 11.34
C ALA A 80 10.13 -6.49 10.40
N LYS A 81 10.24 -5.21 10.00
CA LYS A 81 9.33 -4.50 9.09
C LYS A 81 7.84 -4.63 9.51
N PRO A 82 7.47 -4.30 10.76
CA PRO A 82 6.13 -4.52 11.31
C PRO A 82 5.03 -3.77 10.54
N LEU A 83 5.33 -2.58 10.02
CA LEU A 83 4.40 -1.80 9.21
C LEU A 83 4.05 -2.49 7.89
N GLU A 84 5.01 -3.15 7.25
CA GLU A 84 4.73 -3.92 6.03
C GLU A 84 3.85 -5.12 6.32
N ARG A 85 4.12 -5.85 7.42
CA ARG A 85 3.29 -6.96 7.88
C ARG A 85 1.87 -6.51 8.17
N ALA A 86 1.70 -5.40 8.89
CA ALA A 86 0.37 -4.83 9.15
C ALA A 86 -0.36 -4.46 7.85
N ARG A 87 0.34 -3.83 6.89
CA ARG A 87 -0.23 -3.53 5.56
C ARG A 87 -0.62 -4.79 4.80
N GLN A 88 0.18 -5.85 4.87
CA GLN A 88 -0.14 -7.15 4.26
C GLN A 88 -1.40 -7.75 4.88
N ILE A 89 -1.52 -7.74 6.21
CA ILE A 89 -2.73 -8.21 6.92
C ILE A 89 -3.96 -7.42 6.45
N VAL A 90 -3.89 -6.09 6.44
CA VAL A 90 -5.00 -5.25 5.97
C VAL A 90 -5.34 -5.54 4.50
N ARG A 91 -4.33 -5.75 3.64
CA ARG A 91 -4.53 -6.12 2.24
C ARG A 91 -5.22 -7.47 2.13
N LEU A 92 -4.82 -8.49 2.90
CA LEU A 92 -5.44 -9.81 2.92
C LEU A 92 -6.90 -9.74 3.40
N ILE A 93 -7.16 -9.00 4.48
CA ILE A 93 -8.53 -8.75 4.98
C ILE A 93 -9.39 -8.06 3.91
N ARG A 94 -8.82 -7.10 3.16
CA ARG A 94 -9.55 -6.40 2.08
C ARG A 94 -9.71 -7.26 0.82
N ALA A 95 -8.76 -8.15 0.54
CA ALA A 95 -8.81 -9.09 -0.57
C ALA A 95 -9.83 -10.20 -0.32
N SER A 96 -10.05 -10.56 0.96
CA SER A 96 -11.08 -11.49 1.38
C SER A 96 -12.42 -11.14 0.74
N ASN A 97 -13.06 -12.16 0.17
CA ASN A 97 -14.35 -12.00 -0.51
C ASN A 97 -15.47 -11.62 0.46
N GLN A 98 -15.24 -11.60 1.77
CA GLN A 98 -16.25 -11.33 2.79
C GLN A 98 -17.09 -10.06 2.53
N ARG A 99 -16.51 -8.99 1.97
CA ARG A 99 -17.28 -7.80 1.57
C ARG A 99 -18.13 -8.03 0.31
N ARG A 100 -17.59 -8.77 -0.67
CA ARG A 100 -18.30 -9.12 -1.91
C ARG A 100 -19.41 -10.14 -1.62
N ASP A 101 -19.17 -11.09 -0.75
CA ASP A 101 -20.11 -12.12 -0.32
C ASP A 101 -21.25 -11.48 0.47
N ARG A 102 -20.95 -10.64 1.48
CA ARG A 102 -21.99 -9.86 2.19
C ARG A 102 -22.79 -8.95 1.27
N PHE A 103 -22.14 -8.33 0.29
CA PHE A 103 -22.85 -7.51 -0.69
C PHE A 103 -23.78 -8.36 -1.57
N ARG A 104 -23.30 -9.52 -2.03
CA ARG A 104 -24.10 -10.49 -2.79
C ARG A 104 -25.28 -11.01 -1.96
N GLU A 105 -25.06 -11.39 -0.71
CA GLU A 105 -26.12 -11.80 0.23
C GLU A 105 -27.17 -10.70 0.43
N CYS A 106 -26.73 -9.45 0.58
CA CYS A 106 -27.63 -8.30 0.70
C CYS A 106 -28.50 -8.12 -0.55
N ILE A 107 -27.92 -8.27 -1.75
CA ILE A 107 -28.67 -8.22 -3.01
C ILE A 107 -29.69 -9.35 -3.09
N VAL A 108 -29.27 -10.60 -2.85
CA VAL A 108 -30.15 -11.77 -2.91
C VAL A 108 -31.32 -11.60 -1.95
N ARG A 109 -31.03 -11.30 -0.68
CA ARG A 109 -32.07 -11.09 0.34
C ARG A 109 -32.99 -9.93 0.00
N GLY A 110 -32.44 -8.81 -0.46
CA GLY A 110 -33.27 -7.65 -0.81
C GLY A 110 -34.12 -7.87 -2.06
N ASN A 111 -33.71 -8.73 -3.00
CA ASN A 111 -34.59 -9.14 -4.10
C ASN A 111 -35.72 -10.04 -3.60
N ASP A 112 -35.41 -11.02 -2.74
CA ASP A 112 -36.40 -11.93 -2.16
C ASP A 112 -37.43 -11.18 -1.29
N GLU A 113 -37.00 -10.16 -0.55
CA GLU A 113 -37.84 -9.35 0.32
C GLU A 113 -38.44 -8.11 -0.38
N GLY A 114 -38.14 -7.87 -1.66
CA GLY A 114 -38.65 -6.73 -2.42
C GLY A 114 -38.16 -5.35 -1.94
N TRP A 115 -36.97 -5.28 -1.34
CA TRP A 115 -36.35 -4.05 -0.83
C TRP A 115 -35.90 -3.09 -1.94
N PHE A 116 -35.59 -3.61 -3.13
CA PHE A 116 -35.16 -2.83 -4.28
C PHE A 116 -36.31 -2.77 -5.30
N ARG A 117 -36.87 -1.57 -5.50
CA ARG A 117 -37.93 -1.28 -6.49
C ARG A 117 -37.36 -0.56 -7.70
#